data_AF-A0A7S1MF70-F1
#
_entry.id   AF-A0A7S1MF70-F1
#
_cell.length_a   1.000
_cell.length_b   1.000
_cell.length_c   1.000
_cell.angle_alpha   90.00
_cell.angle_beta   90.00
_cell.angle_gamma   90.00
#
_symmetry.space_group_name_H-M   'P 1'
#
loop_
_entity.id
_entity.type
_entity.pdbx_description
1 polymer ?
#
loop_
_entity_poly.entity_id
_entity_poly.type
_entity_poly.pdbx_seq_one_letter_code
_entity_poly.pdbx_strand_id
1 'polypeptide(L)'
;RQLYEDFLRSQPPPDLVLCQHPGLHSPEHLRQWLPAVRAMDRLGLRVALTVLDQAEWEKTMFVLYDLWRLRLDIAYAGRNPMGSINFAANADCSEVSSANQWLIAFRGRGE
;
A
#
# COMPACT_ATOMS: atom_id res chain seq x y z
N ARG A 1 14.57 4.43 -22.70
CA ARG A 1 15.19 4.54 -21.34
C ARG A 1 15.44 5.99 -20.97
N GLN A 2 16.37 6.71 -21.63
CA GLN A 2 16.66 8.14 -21.36
C GLN A 2 15.40 9.03 -21.37
N LEU A 3 14.59 8.96 -22.43
CA LEU A 3 13.31 9.68 -22.54
C LEU A 3 12.34 9.44 -21.37
N TYR A 4 12.32 8.23 -20.81
CA TYR A 4 11.46 7.87 -19.68
C TYR A 4 12.05 8.39 -18.36
N GLU A 5 13.38 8.31 -18.20
CA GLU A 5 14.08 8.88 -17.04
C GLU A 5 13.96 10.42 -17.02
N ASP A 6 14.03 11.07 -18.19
CA ASP A 6 13.83 12.52 -18.34
C ASP A 6 12.38 12.93 -18.07
N PHE A 7 11.41 12.13 -18.56
CA PHE A 7 9.99 12.31 -18.23
C PHE A 7 9.78 12.28 -16.72
N LEU A 8 10.28 11.25 -16.02
CA LEU A 8 10.15 11.13 -14.57
C LEU A 8 10.76 12.32 -13.80
N ARG A 9 11.89 12.88 -14.28
CA ARG A 9 12.52 14.06 -13.67
C ARG A 9 11.73 15.35 -13.88
N SER A 10 10.95 15.43 -14.95
CA SER A 10 10.12 16.60 -15.28
C SER A 10 8.80 16.66 -14.50
N GLN A 11 8.37 15.54 -13.93
CA GLN A 11 7.11 15.48 -13.20
C GLN A 11 7.33 15.82 -11.72
N PRO A 12 6.46 16.65 -11.11
CA PRO A 12 6.49 16.83 -9.67
C PRO A 12 6.21 15.50 -8.96
N PRO A 13 6.79 15.27 -7.77
CA PRO A 13 6.42 14.12 -6.94
C PRO A 13 4.92 14.13 -6.63
N PRO A 14 4.28 12.95 -6.53
CA PRO A 14 2.87 12.90 -6.17
C PRO A 14 2.66 13.30 -4.70
N ASP A 15 1.56 14.00 -4.42
CA ASP A 15 1.16 14.34 -3.05
C ASP A 15 0.74 13.12 -2.22
N LEU A 16 0.20 12.10 -2.90
CA LEU A 16 -0.29 10.85 -2.32
C LEU A 16 -0.12 9.71 -3.33
N VAL A 17 0.35 8.57 -2.85
CA VAL A 17 0.33 7.30 -3.57
C VAL A 17 -0.77 6.42 -2.99
N LEU A 18 -1.72 6.01 -3.83
CA LEU A 18 -2.75 5.03 -3.49
C LEU A 18 -2.35 3.67 -4.04
N CYS A 19 -2.26 2.67 -3.17
CA CYS A 19 -2.03 1.28 -3.55
C CYS A 19 -3.26 0.47 -3.17
N GLN A 20 -3.99 0.04 -4.19
CA GLN A 20 -5.13 -0.83 -4.00
C GLN A 20 -4.70 -2.29 -4.09
N HIS A 21 -4.92 -3.06 -3.02
CA HIS A 21 -4.58 -4.49 -2.94
C HIS A 21 -3.15 -4.81 -3.37
N PRO A 22 -2.12 -4.18 -2.78
CA PRO A 22 -0.75 -4.40 -3.21
C PRO A 22 -0.26 -5.83 -2.91
N GLY A 23 -0.99 -6.60 -2.09
CA GLY A 23 -0.68 -7.99 -1.81
C GLY A 23 0.65 -8.17 -1.06
N LEU A 24 1.13 -7.14 -0.35
CA LEU A 24 2.46 -7.11 0.28
C LEU A 24 2.69 -8.25 1.29
N HIS A 25 1.62 -8.82 1.83
CA HIS A 25 1.64 -10.00 2.68
C HIS A 25 2.18 -11.26 1.97
N SER A 26 2.15 -11.31 0.62
CA SER A 26 2.67 -12.42 -0.18
C SER A 26 4.16 -12.19 -0.52
N PRO A 27 5.05 -13.17 -0.29
CA PRO A 27 6.48 -13.05 -0.64
C PRO A 27 6.74 -12.78 -2.14
N GLU A 28 5.85 -13.24 -3.02
CA GLU A 28 5.96 -12.99 -4.45
C GLU A 28 5.69 -11.53 -4.80
N HIS A 29 4.52 -11.03 -4.39
CA HIS A 29 4.13 -9.63 -4.61
C HIS A 29 5.08 -8.68 -3.90
N LEU A 30 5.53 -9.02 -2.68
CA LEU A 30 6.47 -8.20 -1.94
C LEU A 30 7.77 -7.98 -2.71
N ARG A 31 8.33 -9.02 -3.34
CA ARG A 31 9.56 -8.88 -4.14
C ARG A 31 9.38 -7.91 -5.31
N GLN A 32 8.20 -7.90 -5.93
CA GLN A 32 7.87 -6.98 -7.01
C GLN A 32 7.66 -5.54 -6.50
N TRP A 33 7.04 -5.40 -5.33
CA TRP A 33 6.72 -4.10 -4.72
C TRP A 33 7.88 -3.44 -3.97
N LEU A 34 8.88 -4.22 -3.52
CA LEU A 34 9.96 -3.71 -2.68
C LEU A 34 10.71 -2.49 -3.27
N PRO A 35 11.04 -2.45 -4.58
CA PRO A 35 11.64 -1.25 -5.18
C PRO A 35 10.74 -0.01 -5.06
N ALA A 36 9.44 -0.17 -5.28
CA ALA A 36 8.46 0.91 -5.19
C ALA A 36 8.30 1.41 -3.75
N VAL A 37 8.15 0.49 -2.78
CA VAL A 37 8.07 0.84 -1.35
C VAL A 37 9.32 1.60 -0.89
N ARG A 38 10.51 1.17 -1.32
CA ARG A 38 11.77 1.88 -1.02
C ARG A 38 11.88 3.25 -1.70
N ALA A 39 11.26 3.42 -2.86
CA ALA A 39 11.21 4.72 -3.53
C ALA A 39 10.24 5.66 -2.80
N MET A 40 9.07 5.16 -2.37
CA MET A 40 8.11 5.94 -1.58
C MET A 40 8.71 6.42 -0.26
N ASP A 41 9.47 5.56 0.43
CA ASP A 41 10.19 5.94 1.65
C ASP A 41 11.23 7.04 1.38
N ARG A 42 12.15 6.82 0.43
CA ARG A 42 13.21 7.78 0.09
C ARG A 42 12.70 9.11 -0.44
N LEU A 43 11.57 9.12 -1.15
CA LEU A 43 10.97 10.35 -1.67
C LEU A 43 10.07 11.06 -0.65
N GLY A 44 9.89 10.50 0.56
CA GLY A 44 9.09 11.13 1.60
C GLY A 44 7.59 11.18 1.29
N LEU A 45 7.11 10.27 0.43
CA LEU A 45 5.75 10.31 -0.10
C LEU A 45 4.73 9.91 0.96
N ARG A 46 3.53 10.49 0.88
CA ARG A 46 2.36 9.99 1.61
C ARG A 46 1.82 8.78 0.85
N VAL A 47 1.51 7.71 1.57
CA VAL A 47 1.03 6.46 0.98
C VAL A 47 -0.21 5.99 1.72
N ALA A 48 -1.19 5.50 0.96
CA ALA A 48 -2.37 4.83 1.46
C ALA A 48 -2.47 3.44 0.79
N LEU A 49 -2.45 2.39 1.61
CA LEU A 49 -2.63 1.00 1.18
C LEU A 49 -4.02 0.54 1.59
N THR A 50 -4.77 -0.04 0.66
CA THR A 50 -6.02 -0.73 0.98
C THR A 50 -5.83 -2.23 0.82
N VAL A 51 -6.40 -2.99 1.75
CA VAL A 51 -6.29 -4.46 1.80
C VAL A 51 -7.66 -5.09 2.06
N LEU A 52 -7.82 -6.35 1.63
CA LEU A 52 -9.11 -7.04 1.53
C LEU A 52 -9.76 -7.23 2.89
N ASP A 53 -9.01 -7.80 3.83
CA ASP A 53 -9.53 -8.26 5.10
C ASP A 53 -8.55 -8.01 6.25
N GLN A 54 -8.99 -8.36 7.46
CA GLN A 54 -8.21 -8.15 8.67
C GLN A 54 -6.94 -9.01 8.68
N ALA A 55 -7.00 -10.25 8.19
CA ALA A 55 -5.84 -11.15 8.19
C ALA A 55 -4.77 -10.66 7.21
N GLU A 56 -5.18 -10.13 6.05
CA GLU A 56 -4.29 -9.47 5.10
C GLU A 56 -3.68 -8.20 5.71
N TRP A 57 -4.49 -7.42 6.42
CA TRP A 57 -4.04 -6.22 7.13
C TRP A 57 -2.98 -6.54 8.19
N GLU A 58 -3.23 -7.52 9.07
CA GLU A 58 -2.29 -7.93 10.12
C GLU A 58 -0.96 -8.41 9.52
N LYS A 59 -1.02 -9.26 8.49
CA LYS A 59 0.18 -9.75 7.80
C LYS A 59 0.92 -8.62 7.08
N THR A 60 0.20 -7.71 6.44
CA THR A 60 0.80 -6.55 5.78
C THR A 60 1.46 -5.63 6.79
N MET A 61 0.83 -5.37 7.94
CA MET A 61 1.41 -4.60 9.03
C MET A 61 2.67 -5.29 9.58
N PHE A 62 2.64 -6.61 9.77
CA PHE A 62 3.82 -7.37 10.17
C PHE A 62 4.92 -7.24 9.13
N VAL A 63 4.62 -7.46 7.85
CA VAL A 63 5.60 -7.31 6.76
C VAL A 63 6.16 -5.89 6.69
N LEU A 64 5.33 -4.85 6.83
CA LEU A 64 5.77 -3.46 6.88
C LEU A 64 6.61 -3.16 8.12
N TYR A 65 6.36 -3.82 9.25
CA TYR A 65 7.18 -3.72 10.45
C TYR A 65 8.52 -4.46 10.28
N ASP A 66 8.49 -5.69 9.75
CA ASP A 66 9.59 -6.65 9.68
C ASP A 66 10.55 -6.36 8.52
N LEU A 67 10.05 -5.85 7.38
CA LEU A 67 10.86 -5.27 6.32
C LEU A 67 11.72 -4.11 6.83
N TRP A 68 11.37 -3.50 7.97
CA TRP A 68 11.69 -2.12 8.22
C TRP A 68 12.44 -1.85 9.52
N ARG A 69 13.75 -1.82 9.30
CA ARG A 69 14.58 -0.70 9.77
C ARG A 69 14.15 0.68 9.21
N LEU A 70 13.10 0.77 8.38
CA LEU A 70 12.62 1.98 7.72
C LEU A 70 11.65 2.84 8.56
N ARG A 71 11.31 2.45 9.81
CA ARG A 71 10.60 3.30 10.80
C ARG A 71 9.51 4.21 10.19
N LEU A 72 8.51 3.63 9.53
CA LEU A 72 7.47 4.43 8.90
C LEU A 72 6.74 5.30 9.91
N ASP A 73 6.45 6.52 9.49
CA ASP A 73 5.50 7.36 10.20
C ASP A 73 4.08 6.91 9.82
N ILE A 74 3.53 5.96 10.59
CA ILE A 74 2.17 5.46 10.42
C ILE A 74 1.20 6.54 10.90
N ALA A 75 0.48 7.14 9.95
CA ALA A 75 -0.57 8.12 10.24
C ALA A 75 -1.91 7.46 10.58
N TYR A 76 -2.18 6.28 9.99
CA TYR A 76 -3.40 5.51 10.24
C TYR A 76 -3.19 4.02 9.97
N ALA A 77 -3.74 3.15 10.82
CA ALA A 77 -3.81 1.72 10.54
C ALA A 77 -5.08 1.15 11.19
N GLY A 78 -5.98 0.61 10.39
CA GLY A 78 -7.23 0.03 10.89
C GLY A 78 -8.32 -0.08 9.83
N ARG A 79 -9.57 -0.24 10.28
CA ARG A 79 -10.73 -0.33 9.39
C ARG A 79 -10.95 0.98 8.64
N ASN A 80 -11.09 0.92 7.33
CA ASN A 80 -11.40 2.08 6.50
C ASN A 80 -12.69 2.79 7.01
N PRO A 81 -12.56 4.02 7.54
CA PRO A 81 -13.69 4.71 8.18
C PRO A 81 -14.75 5.18 7.17
N MET A 82 -14.39 5.27 5.89
CA MET A 82 -15.33 5.64 4.82
C MET A 82 -16.26 4.48 4.44
N GLY A 83 -15.95 3.26 4.89
CA GLY A 83 -16.55 2.05 4.35
C GLY A 83 -16.15 1.83 2.88
N SER A 84 -16.28 0.60 2.41
CA SER A 84 -16.04 0.27 1.01
C SER A 84 -17.32 -0.29 0.41
N ILE A 85 -17.80 0.38 -0.64
CA ILE A 85 -18.90 -0.09 -1.50
C ILE A 85 -18.43 -1.08 -2.57
N ASN A 86 -17.12 -1.35 -2.62
CA ASN A 86 -16.53 -2.25 -3.60
C ASN A 86 -16.57 -3.68 -3.06
N PHE A 87 -17.73 -4.32 -3.24
CA PHE A 87 -18.00 -5.67 -2.82
C PHE A 87 -17.54 -6.66 -3.89
N ALA A 88 -16.67 -7.59 -3.51
CA ALA A 88 -16.39 -8.80 -4.24
C ALA A 88 -17.20 -9.94 -3.61
N ALA A 89 -18.20 -10.43 -4.35
CA ALA A 89 -18.85 -11.68 -3.99
C ALA A 89 -17.98 -12.84 -4.51
N ASN A 90 -17.84 -13.89 -3.71
CA ASN A 90 -17.42 -15.19 -4.23
C ASN A 90 -18.44 -15.69 -5.27
N ALA A 91 -18.03 -16.63 -6.13
CA ALA A 91 -18.84 -17.05 -7.28
C ALA A 91 -20.22 -17.63 -6.90
N ASP A 92 -20.35 -18.14 -5.68
CA ASP A 92 -21.57 -18.68 -5.08
C ASP A 92 -22.34 -17.66 -4.23
N CYS A 93 -21.86 -16.42 -4.11
CA CYS A 93 -22.46 -15.31 -3.34
C CYS A 93 -22.71 -15.63 -1.86
N SER A 94 -22.04 -16.64 -1.30
CA SER A 94 -22.16 -17.04 0.10
C SER A 94 -21.38 -16.10 1.03
N GLU A 95 -20.36 -15.41 0.51
CA GLU A 95 -19.56 -14.43 1.22
C GLU A 95 -19.40 -13.15 0.39
N VAL A 96 -19.70 -12.01 1.02
CA VAL A 96 -19.48 -10.69 0.46
C VAL A 96 -18.26 -10.08 1.14
N SER A 97 -17.13 -10.11 0.44
CA SER A 97 -15.89 -9.49 0.87
C SER A 97 -15.83 -8.07 0.33
N SER A 98 -15.55 -7.06 1.15
CA SER A 98 -15.38 -5.71 0.64
C SER A 98 -13.89 -5.38 0.53
N ALA A 99 -13.47 -5.07 -0.68
CA ALA A 99 -12.05 -5.11 -1.00
C ALA A 99 -11.26 -3.99 -0.27
N ASN A 100 -11.89 -2.86 0.06
CA ASN A 100 -11.18 -1.76 0.73
C ASN A 100 -11.60 -1.58 2.20
N GLN A 101 -11.83 -2.67 2.93
CA GLN A 101 -12.29 -2.60 4.34
C GLN A 101 -11.20 -2.15 5.31
N TRP A 102 -9.92 -2.30 4.96
CA TRP A 102 -8.79 -1.97 5.82
C TRP A 102 -7.83 -1.03 5.12
N LEU A 103 -7.26 -0.10 5.88
CA LEU A 103 -6.41 0.98 5.40
C LEU A 103 -5.14 1.06 6.26
N ILE A 104 -4.01 1.20 5.58
CA ILE A 104 -2.73 1.57 6.20
C ILE A 104 -2.26 2.83 5.51
N ALA A 105 -2.16 3.94 6.25
CA ALA A 105 -1.66 5.21 5.75
C ALA A 105 -0.38 5.59 6.47
N PHE A 106 0.61 6.02 5.70
CA PHE A 106 1.94 6.29 6.22
C PHE A 106 2.68 7.35 5.40
N ARG A 107 3.75 7.90 5.97
CA ARG A 107 4.63 8.84 5.26
C ARG A 107 6.07 8.33 5.23
N GLY A 108 6.65 8.24 4.03
CA GLY A 108 8.08 7.99 3.84
C GLY A 108 8.96 9.05 4.50
N ARG A 109 10.22 8.71 4.76
CA ARG A 109 11.15 9.57 5.53
C ARG A 109 11.82 10.67 4.72
N GLY A 110 12.00 10.50 3.41
CA GLY A 110 12.68 11.51 2.59
C GLY A 110 14.20 11.54 2.76
N GLU A 111 14.87 10.38 2.81
CA GLU A 111 16.33 10.22 2.93
C GLU A 111 17.07 10.30 1.57
#